data_AF-A0A5U2IQI8-F1
#
_entry.id   AF-A0A5U2IQI8-F1
#
_cell.length_a   1.000
_cell.length_b   1.000
_cell.length_c   1.000
_cell.angle_alpha   90.00
_cell.angle_beta   90.00
_cell.angle_gamma   90.00
#
_symmetry.space_group_name_H-M   'P 1'
#
loop_
_entity.id
_entity.type
_entity.pdbx_description
1 polymer ?
#
loop_
_entity_poly.entity_id
_entity_poly.type
_entity_poly.pdbx_seq_one_letter_code
_entity_poly.pdbx_strand_id
1 'polypeptide(L)'
;MSIDSRFEKFMLSLPSIESIDSIELSEELRKEKKADYLGMGRKIIFEQKCITQEQSQKIELELEQYVNDENYPVFYGERDFNLVIKDLPNSEDIKNKVFVRITKLLESYLSQACKQIESSKNIFNLDNSVGVLVILNEKIKILSP
;
A
#
# COMPACT_ATOMS: atom_id res chain seq x y z
N MET A 1 -17.98 -1.94 -7.42
CA MET A 1 -16.92 -2.97 -7.41
C MET A 1 -15.65 -2.27 -6.98
N SER A 2 -14.98 -2.74 -5.92
CA SER A 2 -13.74 -2.11 -5.41
C SER A 2 -12.60 -2.22 -6.44
N ILE A 3 -11.55 -1.41 -6.28
CA ILE A 3 -10.36 -1.51 -7.12
C ILE A 3 -9.73 -2.91 -7.05
N ASP A 4 -9.76 -3.53 -5.86
CA ASP A 4 -9.27 -4.89 -5.63
C ASP A 4 -9.96 -5.90 -6.54
N SER A 5 -11.29 -5.97 -6.48
CA SER A 5 -12.05 -6.93 -7.28
C SER A 5 -11.97 -6.65 -8.78
N ARG A 6 -11.78 -5.39 -9.17
CA ARG A 6 -11.56 -5.02 -10.58
C ARG A 6 -10.19 -5.48 -11.07
N PHE A 7 -9.16 -5.31 -10.24
CA PHE A 7 -7.81 -5.71 -10.57
C PHE A 7 -7.66 -7.23 -10.59
N GLU A 8 -8.25 -7.94 -9.65
CA GLU A 8 -8.33 -9.41 -9.65
C GLU A 8 -8.96 -9.93 -10.95
N LYS A 9 -10.12 -9.38 -11.35
CA LYS A 9 -10.77 -9.74 -12.63
C LYS A 9 -9.88 -9.44 -13.84
N PHE A 10 -9.17 -8.33 -13.82
CA PHE A 10 -8.23 -7.99 -14.88
C PHE A 10 -7.09 -9.01 -14.94
N MET A 11 -6.44 -9.31 -13.81
CA MET A 11 -5.35 -10.29 -13.73
C MET A 11 -5.80 -11.67 -14.22
N LEU A 12 -6.95 -12.16 -13.74
CA LEU A 12 -7.51 -13.46 -14.12
C LEU A 12 -7.99 -13.51 -15.59
N SER A 13 -8.19 -12.37 -16.24
CA SER A 13 -8.51 -12.33 -17.68
C SER A 13 -7.28 -12.56 -18.57
N LEU A 14 -6.07 -12.43 -18.03
CA LEU A 14 -4.83 -12.59 -18.79
C LEU A 14 -4.48 -14.08 -18.95
N PRO A 15 -4.15 -14.55 -20.16
CA PRO A 15 -3.98 -15.97 -20.45
C PRO A 15 -2.77 -16.64 -19.78
N SER A 16 -1.84 -15.85 -19.23
CA SER A 16 -0.61 -16.35 -18.61
C SER A 16 -0.54 -16.02 -17.12
N ILE A 17 -1.67 -15.73 -16.49
CA ILE A 17 -1.79 -15.50 -15.04
C ILE A 17 -2.46 -16.71 -14.39
N GLU A 18 -1.92 -17.12 -13.25
CA GLU A 18 -2.48 -18.11 -12.35
C GLU A 18 -2.72 -17.44 -10.99
N SER A 19 -3.91 -17.60 -10.40
CA SER A 19 -4.12 -17.23 -8.99
C SER A 19 -3.55 -18.34 -8.10
N ILE A 20 -2.72 -17.96 -7.13
CA ILE A 20 -2.11 -18.93 -6.20
C ILE A 20 -3.18 -19.64 -5.35
N ASP A 21 -4.27 -18.95 -5.00
CA ASP A 21 -5.38 -19.53 -4.24
C ASP A 21 -6.10 -20.65 -4.99
N SER A 22 -6.03 -20.65 -6.33
CA SER A 22 -6.61 -21.71 -7.16
C SER A 22 -5.71 -22.94 -7.31
N ILE A 23 -4.46 -22.88 -6.86
CA ILE A 23 -3.50 -23.98 -6.96
C ILE A 23 -3.69 -24.94 -5.78
N GLU A 24 -3.78 -26.24 -6.07
CA GLU A 24 -3.88 -27.26 -5.04
C GLU A 24 -2.54 -27.40 -4.29
N LEU A 25 -2.59 -27.26 -2.97
CA LEU A 25 -1.45 -27.28 -2.06
C LEU A 25 -1.81 -28.11 -0.83
N SER A 26 -0.80 -28.69 -0.18
CA SER A 26 -0.98 -29.36 1.10
C SER A 26 -1.48 -28.38 2.17
N GLU A 27 -2.14 -28.88 3.21
CA GLU A 27 -2.67 -28.03 4.28
C GLU A 27 -1.59 -27.19 4.98
N GLU A 28 -0.38 -27.75 5.13
CA GLU A 28 0.77 -27.07 5.70
C GLU A 28 1.18 -25.88 4.83
N LEU A 29 1.36 -26.12 3.53
CA LEU A 29 1.76 -25.08 2.58
C LEU A 29 0.67 -24.02 2.42
N ARG A 30 -0.62 -24.38 2.53
CA ARG A 30 -1.73 -23.41 2.50
C ARG A 30 -1.65 -22.37 3.61
N LYS A 31 -1.16 -22.72 4.80
CA LYS A 31 -1.05 -21.79 5.95
C LYS A 31 0.05 -20.75 5.79
N GLU A 32 1.03 -20.97 4.91
CA GLU A 32 2.09 -20.00 4.67
C GLU A 32 1.55 -18.74 3.97
N LYS A 33 2.16 -17.59 4.25
CA LYS A 33 1.81 -16.35 3.54
C LYS A 33 2.41 -16.39 2.14
N LYS A 34 1.53 -16.37 1.14
CA LYS A 34 1.90 -16.41 -0.28
C LYS A 34 1.52 -15.11 -0.98
N ALA A 35 2.07 -14.95 -2.17
CA ALA A 35 1.66 -13.94 -3.12
C ALA A 35 0.32 -14.30 -3.76
N ASP A 36 -0.27 -13.35 -4.48
CA ASP A 36 -1.61 -13.53 -5.04
C ASP A 36 -1.58 -14.24 -6.39
N TYR A 37 -0.59 -13.94 -7.24
CA TYR A 37 -0.56 -14.46 -8.61
C TYR A 37 0.83 -14.89 -9.09
N LEU A 38 0.84 -15.86 -10.00
CA LEU A 38 1.99 -16.22 -10.82
C LEU A 38 1.73 -15.82 -12.27
N GLY A 39 2.76 -15.38 -12.98
CA GLY A 39 2.63 -14.92 -14.35
C GLY A 39 3.75 -15.32 -15.28
N MET A 40 3.48 -15.24 -16.59
CA MET A 40 4.43 -15.50 -17.67
C MET A 40 5.11 -16.88 -17.55
N GLY A 41 4.31 -17.93 -17.31
CA GLY A 41 4.83 -19.27 -17.04
C GLY A 41 5.62 -19.33 -15.74
N ARG A 42 5.09 -18.69 -14.68
CA ARG A 42 5.66 -18.60 -13.32
C ARG A 42 7.03 -17.92 -13.23
N LYS A 43 7.39 -17.11 -14.22
CA LYS A 43 8.61 -16.27 -14.19
C LYS A 43 8.42 -14.98 -13.42
N ILE A 44 7.19 -14.55 -13.20
CA ILE A 44 6.86 -13.37 -12.42
C ILE A 44 5.91 -13.77 -11.29
N ILE A 45 6.14 -13.24 -10.09
CA ILE A 45 5.29 -13.41 -8.92
C ILE A 45 4.73 -12.04 -8.57
N PHE A 46 3.40 -11.91 -8.53
CA PHE A 46 2.72 -10.66 -8.22
C PHE A 46 2.11 -10.70 -6.82
N GLU A 47 2.47 -9.73 -6.00
CA GLU A 47 1.77 -9.40 -4.76
C GLU A 47 0.96 -8.13 -4.96
N GLN A 48 -0.32 -8.15 -4.59
CA GLN A 48 -1.23 -7.02 -4.58
C GLN A 48 -1.38 -6.47 -3.16
N LYS A 49 -1.17 -5.16 -3.02
CA LYS A 49 -1.51 -4.41 -1.80
C LYS A 49 -2.43 -3.26 -2.15
N CYS A 50 -3.61 -3.23 -1.55
CA CYS A 50 -4.51 -2.11 -1.69
C CYS A 50 -4.39 -1.16 -0.51
N ILE A 51 -4.18 0.11 -0.82
CA ILE A 51 -4.18 1.18 0.18
C ILE A 51 -5.63 1.64 0.35
N THR A 52 -6.33 0.94 1.23
CA THR A 52 -7.74 1.23 1.59
C THR A 52 -7.85 2.22 2.73
N GLN A 53 -6.80 2.35 3.55
CA GLN A 53 -6.81 3.19 4.74
C GLN A 53 -6.47 4.63 4.37
N GLU A 54 -7.44 5.53 4.56
CA GLU A 54 -7.21 6.97 4.46
C GLU A 54 -6.10 7.39 5.43
N GLN A 55 -4.97 7.87 4.89
CA GLN A 55 -3.92 8.45 5.73
C GLN A 55 -4.34 9.83 6.28
N SER A 56 -5.41 10.41 5.74
CA SER A 56 -6.01 11.70 6.14
C SER A 56 -6.19 11.78 7.67
N GLN A 57 -6.74 10.74 8.31
CA GLN A 57 -6.92 10.72 9.77
C GLN A 57 -5.61 10.83 10.56
N LYS A 58 -4.52 10.22 10.06
CA LYS A 58 -3.21 10.32 10.74
C LYS A 58 -2.61 11.71 10.60
N ILE A 59 -2.91 12.40 9.49
CA ILE A 59 -2.49 13.77 9.23
C ILE A 59 -3.32 14.72 10.11
N GLU A 60 -4.64 14.53 10.16
CA GLU A 60 -5.56 15.29 11.03
C GLU A 60 -5.15 15.21 12.49
N LEU A 61 -4.90 14.00 13.02
CA LEU A 61 -4.42 13.83 14.40
C LEU A 61 -3.10 14.57 14.68
N GLU A 62 -2.21 14.68 13.69
CA GLU A 62 -0.96 15.45 13.83
C GLU A 62 -1.21 16.97 13.72
N LEU A 63 -2.30 17.41 13.08
CA LEU A 63 -2.68 18.82 12.98
C LEU A 63 -3.51 19.30 14.18
N GLU A 64 -4.29 18.42 14.81
CA GLU A 64 -5.16 18.72 15.95
C GLU A 64 -4.39 19.38 17.12
N GLN A 65 -3.12 19.02 17.31
CA GLN A 65 -2.28 19.61 18.36
C GLN A 65 -1.98 21.11 18.15
N TYR A 66 -2.18 21.64 16.93
CA TYR A 66 -1.93 23.04 16.56
C TYR A 66 -3.20 23.86 16.39
N VAL A 67 -4.40 23.29 16.59
CA VAL A 67 -5.68 23.99 16.36
C VAL A 67 -5.84 25.25 17.20
N ASN A 68 -5.19 25.31 18.37
CA ASN A 68 -5.20 26.47 19.25
C ASN A 68 -4.04 27.46 19.00
N ASP A 69 -3.16 27.18 18.03
CA ASP A 69 -2.09 28.09 17.64
C ASP A 69 -2.68 29.30 16.91
N GLU A 70 -2.22 30.49 17.25
CA GLU A 70 -2.68 31.75 16.65
C GLU A 70 -2.36 31.87 15.16
N ASN A 71 -1.39 31.10 14.65
CA ASN A 71 -1.06 31.00 13.23
C ASN A 71 -1.81 29.85 12.51
N TYR A 72 -2.62 29.07 13.23
CA TYR A 72 -3.42 28.02 12.60
C TYR A 72 -4.57 28.64 11.77
N PRO A 73 -4.71 28.30 10.48
CA PRO A 73 -5.68 28.94 9.63
C PRO A 73 -7.10 28.53 9.98
N VAL A 74 -8.02 29.49 10.00
CA VAL A 74 -9.46 29.21 10.03
C VAL A 74 -9.91 28.84 8.62
N PHE A 75 -10.51 27.66 8.48
CA PHE A 75 -11.10 27.20 7.22
C PHE A 75 -12.33 26.32 7.49
N TYR A 76 -13.21 26.24 6.49
CA TYR A 76 -14.38 25.37 6.51
C TYR A 76 -14.22 24.33 5.39
N GLY A 77 -14.27 23.03 5.74
CA GLY A 77 -14.14 21.93 4.78
C GLY A 77 -12.71 21.40 4.60
N GLU A 78 -12.47 20.66 3.51
CA GLU A 78 -11.15 20.11 3.16
C GLU A 78 -10.20 21.23 2.70
N ARG A 79 -8.95 21.21 3.19
CA ARG A 79 -7.89 22.13 2.75
C ARG A 79 -6.59 21.37 2.52
N ASP A 80 -5.80 21.86 1.57
CA ASP A 80 -4.49 21.30 1.27
C ASP A 80 -3.57 21.37 2.50
N PHE A 81 -2.88 20.27 2.79
CA PHE A 81 -2.00 20.15 3.95
C PHE A 81 -0.91 21.23 3.99
N ASN A 82 -0.25 21.50 2.86
CA ASN A 82 0.82 22.50 2.81
C ASN A 82 0.28 23.91 3.10
N LEU A 83 -0.97 24.20 2.74
CA LEU A 83 -1.62 25.47 3.09
C LEU A 83 -2.02 25.56 4.56
N VAL A 84 -2.26 24.44 5.24
CA VAL A 84 -2.57 24.43 6.68
C VAL A 84 -1.32 24.65 7.51
N ILE A 85 -0.19 24.04 7.13
CA ILE A 85 1.05 24.13 7.91
C ILE A 85 1.90 25.35 7.59
N LYS A 86 1.62 26.07 6.49
CA LYS A 86 2.49 27.11 5.93
C LYS A 86 2.98 28.14 6.96
N ASP A 87 2.05 28.64 7.78
CA ASP A 87 2.30 29.75 8.69
C ASP A 87 2.56 29.26 10.14
N LEU A 88 2.57 27.94 10.37
CA LEU A 88 2.90 27.37 11.68
C LEU A 88 4.41 27.46 11.96
N PRO A 89 4.81 27.73 13.22
CA PRO A 89 6.21 27.98 13.58
C PRO A 89 7.15 26.78 13.35
N ASN A 90 6.62 25.56 13.28
CA ASN A 90 7.37 24.32 13.08
C ASN A 90 6.93 23.57 11.80
N SER A 91 6.53 24.29 10.76
CA SER A 91 5.95 23.73 9.53
C SER A 91 6.78 22.59 8.90
N GLU A 92 8.10 22.74 8.83
CA GLU A 92 9.00 21.73 8.26
C GLU A 92 9.06 20.45 9.10
N ASP A 93 9.07 20.57 10.43
CA ASP A 93 9.05 19.41 11.33
C ASP A 93 7.72 18.67 11.24
N ILE A 94 6.60 19.40 11.13
CA ILE A 94 5.27 18.81 10.93
C ILE A 94 5.23 18.05 9.60
N LYS A 95 5.75 18.65 8.53
CA LYS A 95 5.85 18.00 7.21
C LYS A 95 6.67 16.71 7.28
N ASN A 96 7.82 16.74 7.93
CA ASN A 96 8.68 15.57 8.10
C ASN A 96 8.00 14.45 8.91
N LYS A 97 7.29 14.79 10.00
CA LYS A 97 6.54 13.81 10.79
C LYS A 97 5.44 13.14 9.97
N VAL A 98 4.67 13.93 9.21
CA VAL A 98 3.63 13.40 8.31
C VAL A 98 4.23 12.52 7.22
N PHE A 99 5.32 12.96 6.59
CA PHE A 99 6.03 12.19 5.59
C PHE A 99 6.48 10.82 6.12
N VAL A 100 7.14 10.80 7.28
CA VAL A 100 7.60 9.56 7.93
C VAL A 100 6.43 8.63 8.27
N ARG A 101 5.28 9.15 8.69
CA ARG A 101 4.09 8.33 8.98
C ARG A 101 3.55 7.67 7.71
N ILE A 102 3.54 8.39 6.59
CA ILE A 102 3.08 7.86 5.29
C ILE A 102 4.08 6.83 4.75
N THR A 103 5.38 7.12 4.77
CA THR A 103 6.40 6.21 4.24
C THR A 103 6.50 4.91 5.03
N LYS A 104 6.33 4.93 6.36
CA LYS A 104 6.28 3.72 7.20
C LYS A 104 5.21 2.72 6.77
N LEU A 105 4.08 3.19 6.25
CA LEU A 105 3.05 2.29 5.72
C LEU A 105 3.55 1.57 4.46
N LEU A 106 4.16 2.31 3.54
CA LEU A 106 4.73 1.76 2.31
C LEU A 106 5.85 0.77 2.63
N GLU A 107 6.73 1.09 3.59
CA GLU A 107 7.78 0.19 4.08
C GLU A 107 7.18 -1.13 4.61
N SER A 108 6.10 -1.06 5.38
CA SER A 108 5.40 -2.24 5.88
C SER A 108 4.84 -3.09 4.74
N TYR A 109 4.22 -2.46 3.73
CA TYR A 109 3.71 -3.16 2.55
C TYR A 109 4.83 -3.82 1.73
N LEU A 110 5.93 -3.11 1.48
CA LEU A 110 7.11 -3.69 0.82
C LEU A 110 7.65 -4.89 1.61
N SER A 111 7.85 -4.74 2.92
CA SER A 111 8.40 -5.82 3.75
C SER A 111 7.53 -7.07 3.73
N GLN A 112 6.20 -6.90 3.80
CA GLN A 112 5.26 -8.03 3.71
C GLN A 112 5.28 -8.69 2.33
N ALA A 113 5.25 -7.87 1.27
CA ALA A 113 5.29 -8.35 -0.11
C ALA A 113 6.56 -9.15 -0.40
N CYS A 114 7.73 -8.66 0.02
CA CYS A 114 8.98 -9.39 -0.13
C CYS A 114 8.91 -10.77 0.54
N LYS A 115 8.38 -10.87 1.77
CA LYS A 115 8.23 -12.15 2.47
C LYS A 115 7.28 -13.11 1.74
N GLN A 116 6.16 -12.60 1.24
CA GLN A 116 5.17 -13.39 0.50
C GLN A 116 5.72 -13.90 -0.85
N ILE A 117 6.45 -13.04 -1.56
CA ILE A 117 7.13 -13.39 -2.80
C ILE A 117 8.18 -14.48 -2.55
N GLU A 118 9.05 -14.30 -1.55
CA GLU A 118 10.10 -15.28 -1.24
C GLU A 118 9.51 -16.61 -0.74
N SER A 119 8.48 -16.60 0.11
CA SER A 119 7.75 -17.83 0.46
C SER A 119 7.17 -18.51 -0.78
N SER A 120 6.55 -17.76 -1.69
CA SER A 120 5.99 -18.31 -2.94
C SER A 120 7.08 -18.92 -3.83
N LYS A 121 8.26 -18.29 -3.92
CA LYS A 121 9.41 -18.87 -4.64
C LYS A 121 9.79 -20.23 -4.09
N ASN A 122 9.91 -20.34 -2.76
CA ASN A 122 10.28 -21.58 -2.10
C ASN A 122 9.22 -22.68 -2.29
N ILE A 123 7.94 -22.34 -2.12
CA ILE A 123 6.82 -23.28 -2.25
C ILE A 123 6.73 -23.86 -3.65
N PHE A 124 6.96 -23.04 -4.67
CA PHE A 124 6.81 -23.43 -6.08
C PHE A 124 8.15 -23.72 -6.79
N ASN A 125 9.28 -23.71 -6.08
CA ASN A 125 10.64 -23.87 -6.62
C ASN A 125 10.94 -22.91 -7.79
N LEU A 126 10.68 -21.61 -7.59
CA LEU A 126 10.78 -20.57 -8.61
C LEU A 126 12.00 -19.65 -8.40
N ASP A 127 13.18 -20.22 -8.22
CA ASP A 127 14.41 -19.47 -7.88
C ASP A 127 14.79 -18.41 -8.92
N ASN A 128 14.43 -18.63 -10.20
CA ASN A 128 14.70 -17.73 -11.32
C ASN A 128 13.54 -16.77 -11.63
N SER A 129 12.61 -16.57 -10.69
CA SER A 129 11.46 -15.67 -10.87
C SER A 129 11.71 -14.26 -10.33
N VAL A 130 11.01 -13.30 -10.91
CA VAL A 130 11.03 -11.89 -10.49
C VAL A 130 9.78 -11.59 -9.67
N GLY A 131 9.98 -10.94 -8.52
CA GLY A 131 8.90 -10.44 -7.69
C GLY A 131 8.43 -9.05 -8.11
N VAL A 132 7.12 -8.83 -8.17
CA VAL A 132 6.49 -7.55 -8.46
C VAL A 132 5.46 -7.25 -7.37
N LEU A 133 5.61 -6.09 -6.73
CA LEU A 133 4.58 -5.53 -5.86
C LEU A 133 3.71 -4.56 -6.66
N VAL A 134 2.41 -4.82 -6.69
CA VAL A 134 1.40 -3.94 -7.26
C VAL A 134 0.69 -3.22 -6.12
N ILE A 135 0.78 -1.89 -6.11
CA ILE A 135 0.08 -1.05 -5.15
C ILE A 135 -1.18 -0.49 -5.81
N LEU A 136 -2.35 -0.87 -5.30
CA LEU A 136 -3.63 -0.33 -5.73
C LEU A 136 -4.00 0.86 -4.85
N ASN A 137 -4.10 2.03 -5.47
CA ASN A 137 -4.55 3.23 -4.80
C ASN A 137 -6.05 3.44 -5.05
N GLU A 138 -6.91 3.01 -4.12
CA GLU A 138 -8.36 3.16 -4.29
C GLU A 138 -8.88 4.55 -3.90
N LYS A 139 -8.27 5.18 -2.88
CA LYS A 139 -8.83 6.38 -2.22
C LYS A 139 -7.84 7.42 -1.74
N ILE A 140 -6.55 7.29 -2.01
CA ILE A 140 -5.61 8.35 -1.61
C ILE A 140 -5.65 9.47 -2.66
N LYS A 141 -6.33 10.57 -2.35
CA LYS A 141 -6.21 11.86 -3.07
C LYS A 141 -4.80 12.47 -2.96
N ILE A 142 -4.02 12.09 -1.93
CA ILE A 142 -2.73 12.69 -1.58
C ILE A 142 -1.62 11.63 -1.60
N LEU A 143 -1.04 11.37 -2.77
CA LEU A 143 0.23 10.64 -2.90
C LEU A 143 1.44 11.58 -2.95
N SER A 144 1.22 12.87 -2.75
CA SER A 144 2.27 13.88 -2.74
C SER A 144 2.13 14.75 -1.50
N PRO A 145 3.12 14.78 -0.60
CA PRO A 145 3.23 15.83 0.41
C PRO A 145 3.52 17.18 -0.24
#